data_AF-A0A662WY84-F1
#
_entry.id   AF-A0A662WY84-F1
#
_cell.length_a   1.000
_cell.length_b   1.000
_cell.length_c   1.000
_cell.angle_alpha   90.00
_cell.angle_beta   90.00
_cell.angle_gamma   90.00
#
_symmetry.space_group_name_H-M   'P 1'
#
loop_
_entity.id
_entity.type
_entity.pdbx_description
1 polymer ?
#
loop_
_entity_poly.entity_id
_entity_poly.type
_entity_poly.pdbx_seq_one_letter_code
_entity_poly.pdbx_strand_id
1 'polypeptide(L)'
;MNCHVLCFRGVMALRVESMVGVESLTLKAISYGKELGWIANGDVIVLVHGLHDAVAGSSNVVKVIEANMQGYTSPTNFHFKGLRMPFS
;
A
#
# COMPACT_ATOMS: atom_id res chain seq x y z
N MET A 1 2.97 22.84 4.95
CA MET A 1 2.69 21.43 4.59
C MET A 1 1.93 20.82 5.75
N ASN A 2 0.65 20.51 5.56
CA ASN A 2 -0.20 20.00 6.65
C ASN A 2 -0.29 18.47 6.54
N CYS A 3 0.39 17.75 7.43
CA CYS A 3 0.36 16.30 7.46
C CYS A 3 -0.82 15.84 8.35
N HIS A 4 -2.04 15.90 7.80
CA HIS A 4 -3.27 15.54 8.52
C HIS A 4 -3.32 14.06 8.96
N VAL A 5 -2.48 13.20 8.38
CA VAL A 5 -2.46 11.75 8.65
C VAL A 5 -1.75 11.42 9.98
N LEU A 6 -0.89 12.29 10.49
CA LEU A 6 -0.15 12.05 11.74
C LEU A 6 -1.04 12.10 13.00
N CYS A 7 -2.29 12.54 12.86
CA CYS A 7 -3.26 12.54 13.95
C CYS A 7 -3.89 11.16 14.20
N PHE A 8 -3.62 10.15 13.35
CA PHE A 8 -4.15 8.80 13.51
C PHE A 8 -3.14 7.87 14.19
N ARG A 9 -3.59 7.14 15.21
CA ARG A 9 -2.74 6.21 15.97
C ARG A 9 -2.30 5.03 15.11
N GLY A 10 -1.00 4.74 15.12
CA GLY A 10 -0.41 3.58 14.42
C GLY A 10 -0.27 3.77 12.92
N VAL A 11 -0.44 5.00 12.40
CA VAL A 11 -0.26 5.31 10.98
C VAL A 11 1.05 6.03 10.77
N MET A 12 1.85 5.53 9.82
CA MET A 12 3.05 6.19 9.33
C MET A 12 2.84 6.66 7.90
N ALA A 13 3.18 7.91 7.63
CA ALA A 13 3.03 8.50 6.30
C ALA A 13 4.39 8.61 5.60
N LEU A 14 4.47 8.07 4.38
CA LEU A 14 5.61 8.23 3.48
C LEU A 14 5.20 9.12 2.30
N ARG A 15 5.91 10.24 2.12
CA ARG A 15 5.74 11.07 0.92
C ARG A 15 6.60 10.51 -0.21
N VAL A 16 5.97 10.22 -1.33
CA VAL A 16 6.64 9.77 -2.56
C VAL A 16 6.34 10.73 -3.71
N GLU A 17 7.17 10.71 -4.75
CA GLU A 17 6.88 11.38 -6.01
C GLU A 17 5.69 10.70 -6.72
N SER A 18 5.06 11.40 -7.66
CA SER A 18 3.98 10.82 -8.45
C SER A 18 4.54 9.66 -9.27
N MET A 19 4.04 8.45 -9.00
CA MET A 19 4.45 7.24 -9.69
C MET A 19 3.37 6.81 -10.68
N VAL A 20 3.79 6.32 -11.84
CA VAL A 20 2.91 5.68 -12.82
C VAL A 20 2.94 4.19 -12.58
N GLY A 21 1.81 3.61 -12.24
CA GLY A 21 1.66 2.19 -11.97
C GLY A 21 1.93 1.81 -10.51
N VAL A 22 1.01 1.04 -9.96
CA VAL A 22 1.00 0.59 -8.57
C VAL A 22 2.19 -0.29 -8.20
N GLU A 23 2.76 -1.04 -9.14
CA GLU A 23 3.87 -1.95 -8.87
C GLU A 23 5.13 -1.20 -8.42
N SER A 24 5.42 -0.05 -9.04
CA SER A 24 6.56 0.81 -8.66
C SER A 24 6.38 1.42 -7.26
N LEU A 25 5.13 1.81 -6.93
CA LEU A 25 4.75 2.30 -5.61
C LEU A 25 4.88 1.21 -4.54
N THR A 26 4.49 -0.01 -4.87
CA THR A 26 4.56 -1.18 -3.98
C THR A 26 6.01 -1.51 -3.63
N LEU A 27 6.89 -1.57 -4.63
CA LEU A 27 8.32 -1.82 -4.42
C LEU A 27 8.96 -0.75 -3.53
N LYS A 28 8.61 0.53 -3.74
CA LYS A 28 9.12 1.64 -2.91
C LYS A 28 8.64 1.55 -1.47
N ALA A 29 7.37 1.22 -1.24
CA ALA A 29 6.83 1.03 0.10
C ALA A 29 7.50 -0.13 0.85
N ILE A 30 7.76 -1.25 0.17
CA ILE A 30 8.46 -2.41 0.75
C ILE A 30 9.91 -2.06 1.07
N SER A 31 10.64 -1.42 0.14
CA SER A 31 12.04 -1.00 0.38
C SER A 31 12.12 -0.11 1.62
N TYR A 32 11.24 0.89 1.69
CA TYR A 32 11.20 1.81 2.83
C TYR A 32 10.85 1.10 4.14
N GLY A 33 9.87 0.20 4.14
CA GLY A 33 9.52 -0.57 5.33
C GLY A 33 10.65 -1.50 5.80
N LYS A 34 11.43 -2.06 4.87
CA LYS A 34 12.64 -2.85 5.20
C LYS A 34 13.76 -2.00 5.77
N GLU A 35 14.01 -0.83 5.18
CA GLU A 35 15.01 0.13 5.68
C GLU A 35 14.73 0.57 7.12
N LEU A 36 13.44 0.71 7.48
CA LEU A 36 13.01 1.03 8.84
C LEU A 36 12.90 -0.18 9.78
N GLY A 37 13.11 -1.39 9.27
CA GLY A 37 12.97 -2.63 10.04
C GLY A 37 11.53 -3.00 10.40
N TRP A 38 10.53 -2.47 9.69
CA TRP A 38 9.11 -2.81 9.88
C TRP A 38 8.69 -4.07 9.12
N ILE A 39 9.42 -4.40 8.05
CA ILE A 39 9.13 -5.53 7.16
C ILE A 39 10.38 -6.40 7.09
N ALA A 40 10.21 -7.69 7.35
CA ALA A 40 11.21 -8.74 7.13
C ALA A 40 10.88 -9.56 5.87
N ASN A 41 11.83 -10.39 5.45
CA ASN A 41 11.56 -11.36 4.37
C ASN A 41 10.65 -12.47 4.90
N GLY A 42 9.64 -12.84 4.12
CA GLY A 42 8.59 -13.80 4.51
C GLY A 42 7.37 -13.16 5.18
N ASP A 43 7.39 -11.84 5.44
CA ASP A 43 6.23 -11.15 6.01
C ASP A 43 5.11 -11.00 4.98
N VAL A 44 3.87 -11.17 5.44
CA VAL A 44 2.67 -10.98 4.64
C VAL A 44 2.19 -9.55 4.75
N ILE A 45 2.04 -8.88 3.62
CA ILE A 45 1.62 -7.48 3.50
C ILE A 45 0.26 -7.43 2.81
N VAL A 46 -0.67 -6.66 3.38
CA VAL A 46 -1.95 -6.33 2.75
C VAL A 46 -1.84 -4.96 2.11
N LEU A 47 -1.82 -4.92 0.79
CA LEU A 47 -1.75 -3.70 -0.01
C LEU A 47 -3.16 -3.27 -0.41
N VAL A 48 -3.54 -2.05 -0.05
CA VAL A 48 -4.80 -1.42 -0.47
C VAL A 48 -4.47 -0.26 -1.41
N HIS A 49 -4.97 -0.32 -2.64
CA HIS A 49 -4.70 0.71 -3.65
C HIS A 49 -5.89 0.89 -4.61
N GLY A 50 -5.83 1.95 -5.43
CA GLY A 50 -6.75 2.15 -6.55
C GLY A 50 -6.25 1.48 -7.82
N LEU A 51 -7.16 1.11 -8.72
CA LEU A 51 -6.82 0.60 -10.05
C LEU A 51 -6.25 1.70 -10.95
N HIS A 52 -6.73 2.94 -10.77
CA HIS A 52 -6.29 4.10 -11.54
C HIS A 52 -5.52 5.05 -10.62
N ASP A 53 -4.33 5.45 -11.08
CA ASP A 53 -3.50 6.42 -10.36
C ASP A 53 -4.15 7.81 -10.38
N ALA A 54 -3.83 8.63 -9.38
CA ALA A 54 -4.22 10.04 -9.27
C ALA A 54 -5.74 10.34 -9.23
N VAL A 55 -6.60 9.35 -9.00
CA VAL A 55 -8.06 9.56 -8.80
C VAL A 55 -8.42 9.40 -7.33
N ALA A 56 -8.84 10.48 -6.68
CA ALA A 56 -9.32 10.44 -5.29
C ALA A 56 -10.59 9.58 -5.17
N GLY A 57 -10.74 8.84 -4.06
CA GLY A 57 -11.90 7.97 -3.81
C GLY A 57 -11.94 6.67 -4.64
N SER A 58 -10.87 6.36 -5.38
CA SER A 58 -10.81 5.18 -6.27
C SER A 58 -10.15 3.94 -5.66
N SER A 59 -9.93 3.89 -4.34
CA SER A 59 -9.35 2.72 -3.66
C SER A 59 -10.29 1.52 -3.78
N ASN A 60 -9.98 0.60 -4.69
CA ASN A 60 -10.87 -0.51 -5.07
C ASN A 60 -10.15 -1.86 -5.21
N VAL A 61 -8.85 -1.92 -4.92
CA VAL A 61 -8.06 -3.14 -5.04
C VAL A 61 -7.39 -3.46 -3.69
N VAL A 62 -7.48 -4.73 -3.30
CA VAL A 62 -6.73 -5.28 -2.17
C VAL A 62 -5.89 -6.44 -2.70
N LYS A 63 -4.57 -6.38 -2.47
CA LYS A 63 -3.63 -7.46 -2.81
C LYS A 63 -2.96 -7.96 -1.54
N VAL A 64 -2.83 -9.28 -1.43
CA VAL A 64 -2.01 -9.89 -0.38
C VAL A 64 -0.71 -10.32 -1.03
N ILE A 65 0.41 -9.83 -0.51
CA ILE A 65 1.74 -10.07 -1.04
C ILE A 65 2.67 -10.57 0.06
N GLU A 66 3.65 -11.37 -0.30
CA GLU A 66 4.71 -11.83 0.60
C GLU A 66 6.01 -11.09 0.26
N ALA A 67 6.64 -10.48 1.26
CA ALA A 67 7.88 -9.73 1.08
C ALA A 67 9.08 -10.66 0.85
N ASN A 68 9.78 -10.47 -0.27
CA ASN A 68 10.97 -11.24 -0.63
C ASN A 68 12.20 -10.36 -0.69
N MET A 69 13.40 -10.96 -0.65
CA MET A 69 14.67 -10.24 -0.60
C MET A 69 14.82 -9.15 -1.67
N GLN A 70 14.30 -9.39 -2.89
CA GLN A 70 14.40 -8.47 -4.04
C GLN A 70 13.04 -7.93 -4.53
N GLY A 71 11.95 -8.14 -3.79
CA GLY A 71 10.62 -7.75 -4.25
C GLY A 71 9.48 -8.38 -3.44
N TYR A 72 8.47 -8.91 -4.12
CA TYR A 72 7.36 -9.61 -3.48
C TYR A 72 6.80 -10.71 -4.37
N THR A 73 6.18 -11.72 -3.76
CA THR A 73 5.33 -12.70 -4.44
C THR A 73 3.86 -12.34 -4.17
N SER A 74 3.02 -12.34 -5.20
CA SER A 74 1.58 -12.13 -5.05
C SER A 74 0.85 -13.46 -5.24
N PRO A 75 0.47 -14.16 -4.16
CA PRO A 75 -0.29 -15.40 -4.28
C PRO A 75 -1.74 -15.20 -4.72
N THR A 76 -2.37 -14.03 -4.50
CA THR A 76 -3.79 -13.82 -4.87
C THR A 76 -4.16 -12.35 -5.04
N ASN A 77 -4.68 -11.99 -6.22
CA ASN A 77 -5.30 -10.69 -6.47
C ASN A 77 -6.81 -10.78 -6.16
N PHE A 78 -7.30 -10.08 -5.14
CA PHE A 78 -8.73 -9.99 -4.86
C PHE A 78 -9.29 -8.67 -5.39
N HIS A 79 -10.11 -8.75 -6.44
CA HIS A 79 -10.82 -7.59 -6.98
C HIS A 79 -12.21 -7.50 -6.34
N PHE A 80 -12.38 -6.57 -5.39
CA PHE A 80 -13.65 -6.39 -4.71
C PHE A 80 -14.51 -5.35 -5.44
N LYS A 81 -15.66 -5.76 -5.99
CA LYS A 81 -16.70 -4.83 -6.41
C LYS A 81 -17.47 -4.35 -5.18
N GLY A 82 -16.98 -3.29 -4.54
CA GLY A 82 -17.71 -2.52 -3.52
C GLY A 82 -17.30 -2.81 -2.08
N LEU A 83 -16.27 -2.10 -1.59
CA LEU A 83 -16.16 -1.83 -0.15
C LEU A 83 -17.15 -0.72 0.21
N ARG A 84 -18.28 -1.06 0.85
CA ARG A 84 -19.03 -0.08 1.64
C ARG A 84 -18.27 0.10 2.96
N MET A 85 -17.44 1.13 3.04
CA MET A 85 -16.85 1.55 4.31
C MET A 85 -17.99 2.08 5.20
N PRO A 86 -18.16 1.58 6.44
CA PRO A 86 -19.27 1.97 7.32
C PRO A 86 -18.95 3.28 8.05
N PHE A 87 -18.53 4.30 7.32
CA PHE A 87 -18.31 5.63 7.86
C PHE A 87 -19.11 6.61 7.02
N SER A 88 -20.39 6.72 7.38
CA SER A 88 -21.23 7.90 7.09
C SER A 88 -20.98 8.96 8.14
#